data_AF-A0A9P8EWW3-F1
#
_entry.id   AF-A0A9P8EWW3-F1
#
_cell.length_a   1.000
_cell.length_b   1.000
_cell.length_c   1.000
_cell.angle_alpha   90.00
_cell.angle_beta   90.00
_cell.angle_gamma   90.00
#
_symmetry.space_group_name_H-M   'P 1'
#
loop_
_entity.id
_entity.type
_entity.pdbx_description
1 polymer ?
#
loop_
_entity_poly.entity_id
_entity_poly.type
_entity_poly.pdbx_seq_one_letter_code
_entity_poly.pdbx_strand_id
1 'polypeptide(L)'
;PGLTDVQLMLSNEDLKPVEPERRQWGAWHFVAFWMADSFNINTWMISSASVQDGLSWWQSWICVWIGYTIAAVFVISTGRIGAKYHISFPVVSRSSFGIWGGLWPVFNRAAMACVWYGVQSWIGGNCVELMIRSIWPSWDKYQQGGPKNTLPASSGTNTRDFVSFFLFWVCSLPAL
;
A
#
# COMPACT_ATOMS: atom_id res chain seq x y z
N PRO A 1 8.39 27.78 -20.26
CA PRO A 1 9.11 29.06 -20.08
C PRO A 1 8.10 30.23 -20.07
N GLY A 2 7.95 30.91 -18.92
CA GLY A 2 7.03 32.07 -18.78
C GLY A 2 5.76 31.83 -17.97
N LEU A 3 5.68 30.74 -17.20
CA LEU A 3 4.59 30.49 -16.24
C LEU A 3 5.05 30.97 -14.86
N THR A 4 4.21 31.72 -14.14
CA THR A 4 4.42 32.09 -12.72
C THR A 4 4.50 30.82 -11.85
N ASP A 5 5.12 30.89 -10.66
CA ASP A 5 5.27 29.72 -9.77
C ASP A 5 3.94 29.02 -9.45
N VAL A 6 2.86 29.81 -9.35
CA VAL A 6 1.48 29.32 -9.20
C VAL A 6 1.02 28.57 -10.45
N GLN A 7 1.35 29.06 -11.65
CA GLN A 7 1.04 28.38 -12.91
C GLN A 7 1.89 27.12 -13.13
N LEU A 8 3.15 27.09 -12.70
CA LEU A 8 3.98 25.88 -12.69
C LEU A 8 3.46 24.81 -11.72
N MET A 9 2.95 25.22 -10.55
CA MET A 9 2.27 24.33 -9.61
C MET A 9 0.96 23.76 -10.19
N LEU A 10 0.29 24.50 -11.08
CA LEU A 10 -0.95 24.05 -11.73
C LEU A 10 -0.70 23.19 -12.97
N SER A 11 0.28 23.53 -13.81
CA SER A 11 0.61 22.83 -15.05
C SER A 11 2.04 22.28 -15.01
N ASN A 12 2.18 21.06 -14.48
CA ASN A 12 3.40 20.25 -14.62
C ASN A 12 3.20 19.16 -15.67
N GLU A 13 4.28 18.64 -16.26
CA GLU A 13 4.22 17.52 -17.21
C GLU A 13 3.49 16.30 -16.62
N ASP A 14 3.66 16.05 -15.32
CA ASP A 14 2.98 14.96 -14.58
C ASP A 14 1.49 15.21 -14.30
N LEU A 15 1.05 16.48 -14.41
CA LEU A 15 -0.33 16.92 -14.17
C LEU A 15 -1.12 17.08 -15.47
N LYS A 16 -0.44 17.08 -16.63
CA LYS A 16 -1.10 17.16 -17.94
C LYS A 16 -1.88 15.87 -18.22
N PRO A 17 -3.02 15.95 -18.93
CA PRO A 17 -3.72 14.77 -19.40
C PRO A 17 -2.79 13.90 -20.26
N VAL A 18 -2.86 12.59 -20.10
CA VAL A 18 -2.00 11.66 -20.85
C VAL A 18 -2.29 11.78 -22.36
N GLU A 19 -1.25 12.14 -23.10
CA GLU A 19 -1.28 12.25 -24.56
C GLU A 19 -1.71 10.93 -25.22
N PRO A 20 -2.45 10.96 -26.34
CA PRO A 20 -2.93 9.75 -27.01
C PRO A 20 -1.84 8.71 -27.31
N GLU A 21 -0.64 9.17 -27.65
CA GLU A 21 0.51 8.32 -28.00
C GLU A 21 1.10 7.56 -26.79
N ARG A 22 0.88 8.07 -25.57
CA ARG A 22 1.37 7.45 -24.31
C ARG A 22 0.35 6.50 -23.67
N ARG A 23 -0.82 6.28 -24.31
CA ARG A 23 -1.89 5.41 -23.82
C ARG A 23 -1.64 3.95 -24.19
N GLN A 24 -0.63 3.35 -23.60
CA GLN A 24 -0.24 1.95 -23.88
C GLN A 24 -1.02 0.90 -23.06
N TRP A 25 -1.81 1.35 -22.08
CA TRP A 25 -2.59 0.46 -21.21
C TRP A 25 -3.88 -0.03 -21.87
N GLY A 26 -3.89 -1.29 -22.27
CA GLY A 26 -5.09 -2.04 -22.67
C GLY A 26 -5.84 -2.70 -21.50
N ALA A 27 -6.97 -3.35 -21.81
CA ALA A 27 -7.81 -4.04 -20.82
C ALA A 27 -7.08 -5.18 -20.08
N TRP A 28 -6.20 -5.91 -20.77
CA TRP A 28 -5.40 -6.97 -20.14
C TRP A 28 -4.40 -6.45 -19.12
N HIS A 29 -3.77 -5.30 -19.39
CA HIS A 29 -2.87 -4.66 -18.44
C HIS A 29 -3.62 -4.19 -17.19
N PHE A 30 -4.85 -3.71 -17.35
CA PHE A 30 -5.71 -3.35 -16.22
C PHE A 30 -6.06 -4.56 -15.35
N VAL A 31 -6.47 -5.68 -15.95
CA VAL A 31 -6.78 -6.91 -15.20
C VAL A 31 -5.53 -7.48 -14.52
N ALA A 32 -4.40 -7.51 -15.23
CA ALA A 32 -3.13 -7.98 -14.67
C ALA A 32 -2.68 -7.13 -13.46
N PHE A 33 -2.84 -5.81 -13.53
CA PHE A 33 -2.54 -4.91 -12.42
C PHE A 33 -3.39 -5.22 -11.18
N TRP A 34 -4.70 -5.40 -11.35
CA TRP A 34 -5.59 -5.72 -10.22
C TRP A 34 -5.36 -7.12 -9.64
N MET A 35 -4.98 -8.08 -10.47
CA MET A 35 -4.55 -9.40 -9.97
C MET A 35 -3.28 -9.25 -9.13
N ALA A 36 -2.28 -8.52 -9.62
CA ALA A 36 -1.04 -8.29 -8.87
C ALA A 36 -1.29 -7.55 -7.54
N ASP A 37 -2.16 -6.54 -7.52
CA ASP A 37 -2.54 -5.81 -6.30
C ASP A 37 -3.28 -6.70 -5.29
N SER A 38 -4.17 -7.58 -5.78
CA SER A 38 -4.88 -8.56 -4.94
C SER A 38 -3.96 -9.61 -4.33
N PHE A 39 -2.83 -9.92 -4.95
CA PHE A 39 -1.80 -10.82 -4.41
C PHE A 39 -0.91 -10.10 -3.39
N ASN A 40 -1.50 -9.65 -2.29
CA ASN A 40 -0.78 -9.09 -1.17
C ASN A 40 -1.03 -9.88 0.12
N ILE A 41 -0.06 -9.83 1.04
CA ILE A 41 -0.16 -10.57 2.31
C ILE A 41 -1.26 -10.02 3.23
N ASN A 42 -1.58 -8.73 3.11
CA ASN A 42 -2.60 -8.09 3.93
C ASN A 42 -4.01 -8.65 3.66
N THR A 43 -4.38 -8.87 2.38
CA THR A 43 -5.67 -9.50 2.04
C THR A 43 -5.78 -10.91 2.59
N TRP A 44 -4.68 -11.66 2.62
CA TRP A 44 -4.65 -13.00 3.21
C TRP A 44 -4.82 -12.96 4.72
N MET A 45 -4.23 -11.97 5.38
CA MET A 45 -4.40 -11.75 6.82
C MET A 45 -5.85 -11.41 7.18
N ILE A 46 -6.58 -10.66 6.34
CA ILE A 46 -8.01 -10.36 6.60
C ILE A 46 -8.84 -11.63 6.72
N SER A 47 -8.65 -12.59 5.80
CA SER A 47 -9.37 -13.86 5.86
C SER A 47 -8.90 -14.71 7.05
N SER A 48 -7.58 -14.77 7.29
CA SER A 48 -7.03 -15.51 8.43
C SER A 48 -7.53 -15.00 9.78
N ALA A 49 -7.53 -13.68 9.99
CA ALA A 49 -8.00 -13.05 11.22
C ALA A 49 -9.49 -13.30 11.44
N SER A 50 -10.31 -13.19 10.38
CA SER A 50 -11.74 -13.48 10.46
C SER A 50 -12.02 -14.91 10.95
N VAL A 51 -11.24 -15.89 10.47
CA VAL A 51 -11.37 -17.28 10.90
C VAL A 51 -10.89 -17.48 12.34
N GLN A 52 -9.82 -16.78 12.75
CA GLN A 52 -9.34 -16.80 14.15
C GLN A 52 -10.34 -16.19 15.13
N ASP A 53 -11.09 -15.17 14.70
CA ASP A 53 -12.16 -14.54 15.50
C ASP A 53 -13.41 -15.41 15.66
N GLY A 54 -13.42 -16.62 15.07
CA GLY A 54 -14.46 -17.64 15.27
C GLY A 54 -15.44 -17.80 14.10
N LEU A 55 -15.24 -17.10 12.98
CA LEU A 55 -16.04 -17.33 11.77
C LEU A 55 -15.62 -18.64 11.09
N SER A 56 -16.60 -19.39 10.62
CA SER A 56 -16.32 -20.53 9.73
C SER A 56 -15.69 -20.04 8.43
N TRP A 57 -14.88 -20.88 7.79
CA TRP A 57 -14.18 -20.53 6.55
C TRP A 57 -15.13 -20.05 5.43
N TRP A 58 -16.30 -20.67 5.30
CA TRP A 58 -17.33 -20.25 4.35
C TRP A 58 -17.92 -18.87 4.66
N GLN A 59 -18.07 -18.53 5.94
CA GLN A 59 -18.58 -17.22 6.36
C GLN A 59 -17.56 -16.12 6.07
N SER A 60 -16.28 -16.35 6.41
CA SER A 60 -15.19 -15.44 6.05
C SER A 60 -15.14 -15.22 4.54
N TRP A 61 -15.25 -16.29 3.75
CA TRP A 61 -15.24 -16.20 2.28
C TRP A 61 -16.37 -15.33 1.74
N ILE A 62 -17.61 -15.56 2.17
CA ILE A 62 -18.78 -14.75 1.73
C ILE A 62 -18.64 -13.28 2.16
N CYS A 63 -18.20 -13.02 3.40
CA CYS A 63 -17.98 -11.66 3.89
C CYS A 63 -16.95 -10.90 3.06
N VAL A 64 -15.84 -11.56 2.71
CA VAL A 64 -14.80 -11.00 1.84
C VAL A 64 -15.37 -10.66 0.46
N TRP A 65 -16.10 -11.59 -0.17
CA TRP A 65 -16.73 -11.34 -1.48
C TRP A 65 -17.69 -10.15 -1.46
N ILE A 66 -18.55 -10.05 -0.45
CA ILE A 66 -19.50 -8.95 -0.33
C ILE A 66 -18.75 -7.63 -0.12
N GLY A 67 -17.77 -7.59 0.79
CA GLY A 67 -16.96 -6.41 1.08
C GLY A 67 -16.21 -5.89 -0.16
N TYR A 68 -15.51 -6.77 -0.86
CA TYR A 68 -14.78 -6.40 -2.08
C TYR A 68 -15.71 -6.02 -3.23
N THR A 69 -16.90 -6.63 -3.35
CA THR A 69 -17.88 -6.25 -4.38
C THR A 69 -18.39 -4.83 -4.16
N ILE A 70 -18.71 -4.47 -2.91
CA ILE A 70 -19.13 -3.10 -2.57
C ILE A 70 -17.99 -2.12 -2.86
N ALA A 71 -16.76 -2.44 -2.43
CA ALA A 71 -15.60 -1.62 -2.71
C ALA A 71 -15.35 -1.45 -4.22
N ALA A 72 -15.50 -2.52 -5.01
CA ALA A 72 -15.32 -2.49 -6.46
C ALA A 72 -16.25 -1.50 -7.15
N VAL A 73 -17.52 -1.37 -6.70
CA VAL A 73 -18.46 -0.38 -7.24
C VAL A 73 -17.91 1.05 -7.08
N PHE A 74 -17.38 1.39 -5.90
CA PHE A 74 -16.79 2.71 -5.65
C PHE A 74 -15.50 2.94 -6.44
N VAL A 75 -14.66 1.90 -6.55
CA VAL A 75 -13.41 1.96 -7.32
C VAL A 75 -13.69 2.19 -8.80
N ILE A 76 -14.63 1.45 -9.40
CA ILE A 76 -15.00 1.60 -10.81
C ILE A 76 -15.61 2.98 -11.06
N SER A 77 -16.49 3.46 -10.16
CA SER A 77 -17.11 4.78 -10.26
C SER A 77 -16.07 5.91 -10.27
N THR A 78 -15.07 5.82 -9.40
CA THR A 78 -13.97 6.79 -9.32
C THR A 78 -12.99 6.63 -10.49
N GLY A 79 -12.71 5.39 -10.88
CA GLY A 79 -11.80 5.05 -11.98
C GLY A 79 -12.31 5.51 -13.34
N ARG A 80 -13.63 5.58 -13.56
CA ARG A 80 -14.24 6.06 -14.81
C ARG A 80 -13.83 7.50 -15.15
N ILE A 81 -13.67 8.36 -14.14
CA ILE A 81 -13.26 9.76 -14.34
C ILE A 81 -11.83 9.79 -14.89
N GLY A 82 -10.92 9.01 -14.28
CA GLY A 82 -9.54 8.86 -14.75
C GLY A 82 -9.45 8.24 -16.15
N ALA A 83 -10.25 7.20 -16.44
CA ALA A 83 -10.23 6.51 -17.73
C ALA A 83 -10.84 7.35 -18.88
N LYS A 84 -11.85 8.19 -18.61
CA LYS A 84 -12.49 9.02 -19.65
C LYS A 84 -11.70 10.30 -19.90
N TYR A 85 -11.32 11.01 -18.84
CA TYR A 85 -10.70 12.32 -18.95
C TYR A 85 -9.17 12.26 -18.95
N HIS A 86 -8.56 11.11 -18.65
CA HIS A 86 -7.11 10.89 -18.65
C HIS A 86 -6.35 11.87 -17.75
N ILE A 87 -7.02 12.36 -16.70
CA ILE A 87 -6.51 13.31 -15.71
C ILE A 87 -6.13 12.60 -14.41
N SER A 88 -5.10 13.09 -13.74
CA SER A 88 -4.63 12.55 -12.47
C SER A 88 -5.55 12.92 -11.30
N PHE A 89 -5.54 12.12 -10.23
CA PHE A 89 -6.37 12.34 -9.03
C PHE A 89 -6.26 13.75 -8.43
N PRO A 90 -5.08 14.38 -8.33
CA PRO A 90 -4.96 15.76 -7.85
C PRO A 90 -5.74 16.77 -8.72
N VAL A 91 -5.80 16.54 -10.04
CA VAL A 91 -6.55 17.40 -10.97
C VAL A 91 -8.05 17.21 -10.79
N VAL A 92 -8.52 15.98 -10.59
CA VAL A 92 -9.93 15.70 -10.27
C VAL A 92 -10.32 16.35 -8.94
N SER A 93 -9.48 16.24 -7.91
CA SER A 93 -9.75 16.83 -6.60
C SER A 93 -9.89 18.36 -6.63
N ARG A 94 -9.14 19.04 -7.50
CA ARG A 94 -9.26 20.48 -7.73
C ARG A 94 -10.64 20.89 -8.29
N SER A 95 -11.34 20.00 -8.99
CA SER A 95 -12.69 20.31 -9.50
C SER A 95 -13.75 20.40 -8.41
N SER A 96 -13.58 19.67 -7.29
CA SER A 96 -14.52 19.69 -6.16
C SER A 96 -14.12 20.64 -5.04
N PHE A 97 -12.82 20.75 -4.72
CA PHE A 97 -12.32 21.50 -3.56
C PHE A 97 -11.61 22.82 -3.94
N GLY A 98 -11.52 23.12 -5.24
CA GLY A 98 -10.75 24.26 -5.75
C GLY A 98 -9.23 24.03 -5.73
N ILE A 99 -8.49 25.04 -6.19
CA ILE A 99 -7.03 24.98 -6.36
C ILE A 99 -6.32 24.80 -5.02
N TRP A 100 -6.69 25.63 -4.03
CA TRP A 100 -6.07 25.61 -2.70
C TRP A 100 -6.68 24.55 -1.78
N GLY A 101 -7.99 24.29 -1.88
CA GLY A 101 -8.65 23.24 -1.07
C GLY A 101 -8.33 21.82 -1.53
N GLY A 102 -7.98 21.61 -2.81
CA GLY A 102 -7.56 20.32 -3.34
C GLY A 102 -6.23 19.79 -2.76
N LEU A 103 -5.44 20.63 -2.09
CA LEU A 103 -4.22 20.18 -1.41
C LEU A 103 -4.51 19.31 -0.19
N TRP A 104 -5.63 19.54 0.51
CA TRP A 104 -5.98 18.77 1.70
C TRP A 104 -6.25 17.28 1.39
N PRO A 105 -7.10 16.93 0.39
CA PRO A 105 -7.26 15.54 -0.04
C PRO A 105 -5.96 14.89 -0.52
N VAL A 106 -5.10 15.64 -1.21
CA VAL A 106 -3.81 15.14 -1.69
C VAL A 106 -2.88 14.81 -0.52
N PHE A 107 -2.79 15.70 0.47
CA PHE A 107 -2.00 15.47 1.68
C PHE A 107 -2.52 14.29 2.49
N ASN A 108 -3.84 14.20 2.70
CA ASN A 108 -4.44 13.06 3.41
C ASN A 108 -4.11 11.74 2.71
N ARG A 109 -4.21 11.70 1.38
CA ARG A 109 -3.85 10.52 0.59
C ARG A 109 -2.37 10.16 0.71
N ALA A 110 -1.48 11.15 0.69
CA ALA A 110 -0.04 10.92 0.87
C ALA A 110 0.28 10.40 2.27
N ALA A 111 -0.32 10.98 3.31
CA ALA A 111 -0.14 10.53 4.69
C ALA A 111 -0.61 9.08 4.87
N MET A 112 -1.79 8.73 4.33
CA MET A 112 -2.30 7.36 4.35
C MET A 112 -1.39 6.39 3.58
N ALA A 113 -0.81 6.81 2.46
CA ALA A 113 0.15 5.99 1.71
C ALA A 113 1.42 5.72 2.52
N CYS A 114 1.96 6.72 3.25
CA CYS A 114 3.10 6.53 4.14
C CYS A 114 2.80 5.55 5.27
N VAL A 115 1.63 5.68 5.91
CA VAL A 115 1.19 4.74 6.96
C VAL A 115 1.06 3.33 6.39
N TRP A 116 0.44 3.19 5.22
CA TRP A 116 0.26 1.90 4.56
C TRP A 116 1.59 1.24 4.19
N TYR A 117 2.53 2.01 3.65
CA TYR A 117 3.89 1.54 3.38
C TYR A 117 4.59 1.07 4.66
N GLY A 118 4.42 1.79 5.78
CA GLY A 118 4.96 1.37 7.08
C GLY A 118 4.43 0.01 7.54
N VAL A 119 3.10 -0.20 7.46
CA VAL A 119 2.46 -1.49 7.80
C VAL A 119 2.93 -2.61 6.88
N GLN A 120 2.99 -2.36 5.57
CA GLN A 120 3.45 -3.37 4.61
C GLN A 120 4.93 -3.73 4.81
N SER A 121 5.77 -2.74 5.13
CA SER A 121 7.18 -2.95 5.43
C SER A 121 7.37 -3.76 6.71
N TRP A 122 6.51 -3.54 7.72
CA TRP A 122 6.49 -4.35 8.94
C TRP A 122 6.16 -5.82 8.65
N ILE A 123 5.09 -6.08 7.90
CA ILE A 123 4.70 -7.45 7.56
C ILE A 123 5.78 -8.13 6.70
N GLY A 124 6.40 -7.40 5.76
CA GLY A 124 7.54 -7.87 4.99
C GLY A 124 8.75 -8.23 5.88
N GLY A 125 9.00 -7.43 6.92
CA GLY A 125 10.00 -7.70 7.95
C GLY A 125 9.79 -9.04 8.66
N ASN A 126 8.54 -9.37 9.02
CA ASN A 126 8.19 -10.66 9.64
C ASN A 126 8.45 -11.85 8.68
N CYS A 127 8.25 -11.68 7.37
CA CYS A 127 8.59 -12.71 6.40
C CYS A 127 10.11 -12.93 6.33
N VAL A 128 10.91 -11.86 6.34
CA VAL A 128 12.38 -11.93 6.36
C VAL A 128 12.88 -12.58 7.64
N GLU A 129 12.29 -12.24 8.77
CA GLU A 129 12.57 -12.85 10.06
C GLU A 129 12.38 -14.38 10.01
N LEU A 130 11.24 -14.82 9.46
CA LEU A 130 10.92 -16.24 9.31
C LEU A 130 11.93 -16.95 8.40
N MET A 131 12.32 -16.33 7.28
CA MET A 131 13.35 -16.88 6.38
C MET A 131 14.71 -17.03 7.08
N ILE A 132 15.15 -16.01 7.82
CA ILE A 132 16.43 -16.04 8.55
C ILE A 132 16.39 -17.13 9.63
N ARG A 133 15.26 -17.27 10.33
CA ARG A 133 15.05 -18.34 11.34
C ARG A 133 15.14 -19.73 10.72
N SER A 134 14.57 -19.93 9.52
CA SER A 134 14.61 -21.21 8.82
C SER A 134 16.00 -21.59 8.32
N ILE A 135 16.84 -20.62 7.94
CA ILE A 135 18.23 -20.86 7.50
C ILE A 135 19.16 -21.03 8.71
N TRP A 136 19.01 -20.19 9.73
CA TRP A 136 19.81 -20.23 10.95
C TRP A 136 18.93 -20.31 12.19
N PRO A 137 18.70 -21.52 12.72
CA PRO A 137 17.96 -21.71 13.97
C PRO A 137 18.58 -21.00 15.18
N SER A 138 19.87 -20.62 15.12
CA SER A 138 20.53 -19.83 16.16
C SER A 138 19.98 -18.40 16.29
N TRP A 139 19.13 -17.94 15.37
CA TRP A 139 18.43 -16.64 15.43
C TRP A 139 17.38 -16.59 16.55
N ASP A 140 16.94 -17.75 17.05
CA ASP A 140 16.01 -17.88 18.20
C ASP A 140 16.60 -17.31 19.52
N LYS A 141 17.93 -17.18 19.60
CA LYS A 141 18.62 -16.60 20.78
C LYS A 141 18.37 -15.10 20.96
N TYR A 142 17.86 -14.41 19.92
CA TYR A 142 17.52 -12.99 19.93
C TYR A 142 16.00 -12.73 20.05
N GLN A 143 15.21 -13.78 20.27
CA GLN A 143 13.77 -13.69 20.56
C GLN A 143 13.51 -12.94 21.87
N GLN A 144 12.27 -12.46 22.06
CA GLN A 144 11.79 -11.90 23.33
C GLN A 144 12.10 -12.86 24.50
N GLY A 145 12.94 -12.42 25.45
CA GLY A 145 13.40 -13.24 26.58
C GLY A 145 14.66 -14.09 26.32
N GLY A 146 15.25 -14.02 25.12
CA GLY A 146 16.51 -14.68 24.78
C GLY A 146 17.73 -13.98 25.38
N PRO A 147 18.86 -14.69 25.58
CA PRO A 147 20.04 -14.20 26.30
C PRO A 147 20.76 -13.01 25.64
N LYS A 148 20.37 -12.60 24.43
CA LYS A 148 20.96 -11.48 23.68
C LYS A 148 19.94 -10.42 23.23
N ASN A 149 18.72 -10.44 23.75
CA ASN A 149 17.76 -9.38 23.43
C ASN A 149 18.22 -8.06 24.05
N THR A 150 18.45 -7.04 23.21
CA THR A 150 18.93 -5.71 23.66
C THR A 150 17.77 -4.75 23.92
N LEU A 151 16.52 -5.13 23.59
CA LEU A 151 15.34 -4.29 23.76
C LEU A 151 14.50 -4.67 25.00
N PRO A 152 13.95 -3.68 25.75
CA PRO A 152 13.13 -3.93 26.94
C PRO A 152 11.84 -4.69 26.61
N ALA A 153 11.34 -5.53 27.53
CA ALA A 153 10.07 -6.24 27.33
C ALA A 153 8.84 -5.31 27.14
N SER A 154 8.96 -4.03 27.47
CA SER A 154 7.91 -3.01 27.32
C SER A 154 7.81 -2.41 25.91
N SER A 155 8.74 -2.69 24.99
CA SER A 155 8.76 -2.06 23.66
C SER A 155 7.80 -2.70 22.66
N GLY A 156 7.14 -3.82 22.98
CA GLY A 156 6.23 -4.53 22.07
C GLY A 156 6.90 -5.10 20.82
N THR A 157 8.22 -4.94 20.66
CA THR A 157 9.03 -5.39 19.53
C THR A 157 10.37 -5.96 20.01
N ASN A 158 10.92 -6.91 19.25
CA ASN A 158 12.19 -7.57 19.55
C ASN A 158 13.33 -7.05 18.69
N THR A 159 14.56 -7.18 19.18
CA THR A 159 15.78 -6.85 18.40
C THR A 159 15.77 -7.61 17.06
N ARG A 160 15.24 -8.84 17.09
CA ARG A 160 15.01 -9.71 15.94
C ARG A 160 14.10 -9.10 14.88
N ASP A 161 12.95 -8.59 15.29
CA ASP A 161 11.90 -8.09 14.39
C ASP A 161 12.32 -6.74 13.80
N PHE A 162 12.98 -5.91 14.61
CA PHE A 162 13.51 -4.62 14.18
C PHE A 162 14.64 -4.76 13.13
N VAL A 163 15.58 -5.69 13.35
CA VAL A 163 16.65 -5.95 12.37
C VAL A 163 16.09 -6.55 11.08
N SER A 164 15.12 -7.45 11.17
CA SER A 164 14.47 -8.06 9.99
C SER A 164 13.66 -7.02 9.19
N PHE A 165 12.96 -6.11 9.88
CA PHE A 165 12.34 -4.94 9.28
C PHE A 165 13.36 -4.04 8.57
N PHE A 166 14.49 -3.73 9.21
CA PHE A 166 15.51 -2.87 8.61
C PHE A 166 16.15 -3.51 7.38
N LEU A 167 16.41 -4.82 7.42
CA LEU A 167 16.90 -5.57 6.25
C LEU A 167 15.89 -5.57 5.10
N PHE A 168 14.61 -5.80 5.40
CA PHE A 168 13.55 -5.72 4.40
C PHE A 168 13.46 -4.30 3.81
N TRP A 169 13.52 -3.28 4.66
CA TRP A 169 13.47 -1.88 4.26
C TRP A 169 14.62 -1.53 3.30
N VAL A 170 15.87 -1.86 3.65
CA VAL A 170 17.04 -1.63 2.77
C VAL A 170 16.94 -2.40 1.46
N CYS A 171 16.51 -3.66 1.49
CA CYS A 171 16.29 -4.44 0.26
C CYS A 171 15.14 -3.89 -0.60
N SER A 172 14.18 -3.17 -0.02
CA SER A 172 13.06 -2.56 -0.74
C SER A 172 13.41 -1.19 -1.35
N LEU A 173 14.42 -0.49 -0.84
CA LEU A 173 14.84 0.84 -1.34
C LEU A 173 15.20 0.87 -2.84
N PRO A 174 15.84 -0.14 -3.45
CA PRO A 174 16.13 -0.14 -4.89
C PRO A 174 14.89 -0.36 -5.77
N ALA A 175 13.77 -0.82 -5.20
CA ALA A 175 12.55 -1.16 -5.90
C ALA A 175 11.41 -0.14 -5.69
N LEU A 176 11.67 0.92 -4.92
CA LEU A 176 10.79 2.09 -4.69
C LEU A 176 11.20 3.26 -5.59
#